data_AF-A0A5C8V6E6-F1
#
_entry.id   AF-A0A5C8V6E6-F1
#
_cell.length_a   1.000
_cell.length_b   1.000
_cell.length_c   1.000
_cell.angle_alpha   90.00
_cell.angle_beta   90.00
_cell.angle_gamma   90.00
#
_symmetry.space_group_name_H-M   'P 1'
#
loop_
_entity.id
_entity.type
_entity.pdbx_description
1 polymer ?
#
loop_
_entity_poly.entity_id
_entity_poly.type
_entity_poly.pdbx_seq_one_letter_code
_entity_poly.pdbx_strand_id
1 'polypeptide(L)'
;MKNSTLKLAISIGIIGILTSCNLKAQQRERNSDRREPPSFEELLEKMDKDEDGKLSKAEVKGPLKNNFDKVDLNEDGYINEEEFKKAPKPKRQGGPNRN
;
A
#
# COMPACT_ATOMS: atom_id res chain seq x y z
N MET A 1 12.76 59.19 -45.72
CA MET A 1 13.06 58.14 -44.70
C MET A 1 12.06 57.02 -44.90
N LYS A 2 12.55 55.78 -44.85
CA LYS A 2 12.07 54.62 -45.63
C LYS A 2 10.76 54.01 -45.08
N ASN A 3 9.77 53.92 -45.95
CA ASN A 3 8.58 53.08 -45.87
C ASN A 3 8.85 51.80 -46.66
N SER A 4 9.00 50.66 -45.99
CA SER A 4 9.15 49.37 -46.65
C SER A 4 8.47 48.29 -45.83
N THR A 5 7.22 48.06 -46.20
CA THR A 5 6.56 46.76 -46.12
C THR A 5 7.44 45.66 -46.72
N LEU A 6 7.20 44.41 -46.29
CA LEU A 6 7.54 43.17 -46.99
C LEU A 6 9.01 42.69 -46.92
N LYS A 7 9.33 41.81 -45.96
CA LYS A 7 9.44 40.35 -46.15
C LYS A 7 10.29 39.66 -45.09
N LEU A 8 9.69 38.63 -44.48
CA LEU A 8 10.27 37.30 -44.36
C LEU A 8 11.60 37.17 -43.60
N ALA A 9 11.51 36.97 -42.28
CA ALA A 9 12.55 36.28 -41.53
C ALA A 9 11.94 35.50 -40.35
N ILE A 10 11.58 34.24 -40.64
CA ILE A 10 11.96 33.07 -39.83
C ILE A 10 11.65 33.14 -38.33
N SER A 11 10.55 32.50 -37.95
CA SER A 11 10.45 31.62 -36.77
C SER A 11 9.02 31.06 -36.79
N ILE A 12 8.74 29.97 -37.51
CA ILE A 12 8.85 28.61 -36.94
C ILE A 12 8.91 28.67 -35.41
N GLY A 13 7.78 29.05 -34.83
CA GLY A 13 7.59 29.24 -33.40
C GLY A 13 6.23 28.73 -33.01
N ILE A 14 5.91 27.51 -33.47
CA ILE A 14 5.23 26.52 -32.63
C ILE A 14 3.88 27.06 -32.11
N ILE A 15 2.88 27.12 -32.99
CA ILE A 15 1.73 26.19 -32.97
C ILE A 15 2.06 24.90 -32.18
N GLY A 16 2.23 25.03 -30.87
CA GLY A 16 2.50 23.93 -29.94
C GLY A 16 2.01 24.28 -28.54
N ILE A 17 0.99 25.13 -28.47
CA ILE A 17 0.25 25.42 -27.23
C ILE A 17 -1.07 24.61 -27.21
N LEU A 18 -1.38 23.84 -28.26
CA LEU A 18 -2.66 23.11 -28.41
C LEU A 18 -2.56 21.59 -28.46
N THR A 19 -1.38 21.00 -28.29
CA THR A 19 -1.21 19.55 -28.40
C THR A 19 -0.31 19.01 -27.31
N SER A 20 -0.93 18.33 -26.34
CA SER A 20 -0.34 17.42 -25.35
C SER A 20 -0.21 17.95 -23.91
N CYS A 21 -1.30 18.43 -23.33
CA CYS A 21 -1.66 17.90 -22.01
C CYS A 21 -2.24 16.47 -22.16
N ASN A 22 -1.48 15.57 -22.78
CA ASN A 22 -1.50 14.17 -22.35
C ASN A 22 -0.68 14.16 -21.07
N LEU A 23 -1.26 14.77 -20.04
CA LEU A 23 -0.77 14.65 -18.70
C LEU A 23 -0.91 13.15 -18.40
N LYS A 24 0.20 12.42 -18.48
CA LYS A 24 0.37 11.12 -17.84
C LYS A 24 0.32 11.28 -16.30
N ALA A 25 -0.63 12.07 -15.78
CA ALA A 25 -0.95 12.19 -14.36
C ALA A 25 -2.29 11.55 -14.03
N GLN A 26 -2.70 10.56 -14.82
CA GLN A 26 -3.67 9.58 -14.33
C GLN A 26 -3.36 8.15 -14.76
N GLN A 27 -2.06 7.83 -14.90
CA GLN A 27 -1.60 6.54 -14.37
C GLN A 27 -1.37 6.72 -12.86
N ARG A 28 -2.44 7.03 -12.12
CA ARG A 28 -2.47 6.63 -10.71
C ARG A 28 -2.53 5.12 -10.80
N GLU A 29 -1.40 4.49 -10.53
CA GLU A 29 -1.27 3.06 -10.56
C GLU A 29 -2.51 2.43 -9.93
N ARG A 30 -3.21 1.66 -10.73
CA ARG A 30 -4.14 0.64 -10.27
C ARG A 30 -3.33 -0.47 -9.62
N ASN A 31 -2.47 -0.15 -8.66
CA ASN A 31 -1.88 -1.10 -7.75
C ASN A 31 -2.87 -1.25 -6.60
N SER A 32 -4.04 -1.79 -6.94
CA SER A 32 -5.10 -2.07 -5.99
C SER A 32 -4.65 -3.22 -5.10
N ASP A 33 -4.09 -2.84 -3.95
CA ASP A 33 -4.38 -3.43 -2.65
C ASP A 33 -4.30 -4.97 -2.59
N ARG A 34 -3.18 -5.56 -3.00
CA ARG A 34 -2.70 -6.73 -2.24
C ARG A 34 -2.14 -6.21 -0.93
N ARG A 35 -3.02 -5.77 -0.02
CA ARG A 35 -2.67 -5.63 1.40
C ARG A 35 -2.35 -7.04 1.86
N GLU A 36 -1.09 -7.42 1.75
CA GLU A 36 -0.57 -8.57 2.47
C GLU A 36 -0.91 -8.35 3.94
N PRO A 37 -1.30 -9.41 4.68
CA PRO A 37 -1.45 -9.29 6.11
C PRO A 37 -0.18 -8.66 6.69
N PRO A 38 -0.30 -7.68 7.61
CA PRO A 38 0.87 -7.08 8.24
C PRO A 38 1.75 -8.20 8.82
N SER A 39 3.07 -8.02 8.72
CA SER A 39 4.03 -8.93 9.35
C SER A 39 3.90 -8.85 10.88
N PHE A 40 4.54 -9.80 11.57
CA PHE A 40 4.59 -9.75 13.04
C PHE A 40 5.35 -8.51 13.51
N GLU A 41 6.53 -8.21 12.93
CA GLU A 41 7.26 -6.96 13.18
C GLU A 41 6.40 -5.71 13.04
N GLU A 42 5.62 -5.60 11.96
CA GLU A 42 4.75 -4.44 11.77
C GLU A 42 3.63 -4.35 12.82
N LEU A 43 3.20 -5.48 13.38
CA LEU A 43 2.22 -5.52 14.46
C LEU A 43 2.88 -5.17 15.79
N LEU A 44 4.08 -5.68 16.07
CA LEU A 44 4.87 -5.28 17.23
C LEU A 44 5.07 -3.77 17.24
N GLU A 45 5.63 -3.20 16.17
CA GLU A 45 5.89 -1.75 16.08
C GLU A 45 4.62 -0.88 16.29
N LYS A 46 3.43 -1.43 16.02
CA LYS A 46 2.15 -0.72 16.15
C LYS A 46 1.42 -1.00 17.47
N MET A 47 1.71 -2.11 18.14
CA MET A 47 0.84 -2.65 19.21
C MET A 47 1.59 -3.04 20.47
N ASP A 48 2.85 -3.47 20.35
CA ASP A 48 3.77 -3.75 21.47
C ASP A 48 4.13 -2.42 22.14
N LYS A 49 3.55 -2.19 23.32
CA LYS A 49 3.71 -0.94 24.06
C LYS A 49 4.74 -1.05 25.17
N ASP A 50 4.93 -2.25 25.69
CA ASP A 50 5.93 -2.53 26.71
C ASP A 50 7.29 -2.95 26.12
N GLU A 51 7.36 -3.07 24.78
CA GLU A 51 8.56 -3.37 24.01
C GLU A 51 9.18 -4.72 24.43
N ASP A 52 8.33 -5.69 24.79
CA ASP A 52 8.76 -7.02 25.24
C ASP A 52 9.02 -7.99 24.08
N GLY A 53 8.73 -7.58 22.84
CA GLY A 53 8.89 -8.37 21.63
C GLY A 53 7.78 -9.40 21.42
N LYS A 54 6.69 -9.28 22.16
CA LYS A 54 5.49 -10.11 22.08
C LYS A 54 4.25 -9.22 22.05
N LEU A 55 3.09 -9.84 21.83
CA LEU A 55 1.81 -9.14 21.88
C LEU A 55 0.91 -9.75 22.95
N SER A 56 0.64 -9.00 24.00
CA SER A 56 -0.29 -9.42 25.05
C SER A 56 -1.76 -9.31 24.61
N LYS A 57 -2.66 -10.02 25.30
CA LYS A 57 -4.13 -9.95 25.05
C LYS A 57 -4.71 -8.53 25.19
N ALA A 58 -4.05 -7.67 25.98
CA ALA A 58 -4.44 -6.29 26.20
C ALA A 58 -4.02 -5.36 25.04
N GLU A 59 -2.91 -5.68 24.38
CA GLU A 59 -2.33 -4.91 23.28
C GLU A 59 -2.97 -5.24 21.93
N VAL A 60 -3.26 -6.53 21.71
CA VAL A 60 -3.92 -6.99 20.48
C VAL A 60 -5.32 -6.42 20.32
N LYS A 61 -5.72 -6.17 19.07
CA LYS A 61 -7.01 -5.59 18.68
C LYS A 61 -7.54 -6.25 17.41
N GLY A 62 -8.82 -6.06 17.14
CA GLY A 62 -9.45 -6.53 15.91
C GLY A 62 -9.48 -8.06 15.77
N PRO A 63 -9.34 -8.61 14.55
CA PRO A 63 -9.41 -10.04 14.30
C PRO A 63 -8.35 -10.88 15.03
N LEU A 64 -7.19 -10.29 15.34
CA LEU A 64 -6.12 -10.96 16.08
C LEU A 64 -6.57 -11.23 17.52
N LYS A 65 -7.20 -10.25 18.18
CA LYS A 65 -7.77 -10.42 19.52
C LYS A 65 -8.83 -11.53 19.57
N ASN A 66 -9.68 -11.63 18.55
CA ASN A 66 -10.71 -12.67 18.48
C ASN A 66 -10.14 -14.07 18.25
N ASN A 67 -8.96 -14.16 17.66
CA ASN A 67 -8.25 -15.42 17.45
C ASN A 67 -7.06 -15.58 18.41
N PHE A 68 -6.97 -14.78 19.47
CA PHE A 68 -5.83 -14.77 20.36
C PHE A 68 -5.56 -16.17 20.92
N ASP A 69 -6.60 -16.78 21.49
CA ASP A 69 -6.55 -18.12 22.07
C ASP A 69 -6.29 -19.24 21.02
N LYS A 70 -6.30 -18.92 19.72
CA LYS A 70 -5.91 -19.85 18.63
C LYS A 70 -4.48 -19.65 18.15
N VAL A 71 -3.89 -18.50 18.47
CA VAL A 71 -2.54 -18.12 18.06
C VAL A 71 -1.58 -18.35 19.21
N ASP A 72 -1.96 -17.98 20.42
CA ASP A 72 -1.29 -18.34 21.67
C ASP A 72 -1.39 -19.87 21.87
N LEU A 73 -0.33 -20.59 21.49
CA LEU A 73 -0.28 -22.06 21.50
C LEU A 73 0.27 -22.59 22.83
N ASN A 74 1.07 -21.77 23.53
CA ASN A 74 1.64 -22.12 24.82
C ASN A 74 0.77 -21.68 26.02
N GLU A 75 -0.33 -20.97 25.74
CA GLU A 75 -1.28 -20.44 26.73
C GLU A 75 -0.62 -19.54 27.76
N ASP A 76 0.46 -18.83 27.38
CA ASP A 76 1.19 -17.94 28.27
C ASP A 76 0.55 -16.54 28.38
N GLY A 77 -0.46 -16.25 27.56
CA GLY A 77 -1.16 -14.97 27.52
C GLY A 77 -0.49 -13.94 26.61
N TYR A 78 0.48 -14.37 25.79
CA TYR A 78 1.19 -13.57 24.80
C TYR A 78 1.23 -14.28 23.44
N ILE A 79 1.44 -13.51 22.38
CA ILE A 79 1.71 -14.05 21.04
C ILE A 79 3.14 -13.68 20.66
N ASN A 80 3.97 -14.70 20.42
CA ASN A 80 5.30 -14.51 19.86
C ASN A 80 5.33 -14.67 18.32
N GLU A 81 6.48 -14.37 17.71
CA GLU A 81 6.64 -14.43 16.25
C GLU A 81 6.39 -15.86 15.69
N GLU A 82 6.82 -16.90 16.41
CA GLU A 82 6.66 -18.28 15.95
C GLU A 82 5.19 -18.71 15.95
N GLU A 83 4.46 -18.32 16.99
CA GLU A 83 3.02 -18.51 17.14
C GLU A 83 2.24 -17.75 16.07
N PHE A 84 2.60 -16.49 15.84
CA PHE A 84 1.99 -15.69 14.78
C PHE A 84 2.25 -16.28 13.38
N LYS A 85 3.43 -16.84 13.13
CA LYS A 85 3.75 -17.55 11.87
C LYS A 85 2.92 -18.82 11.70
N LYS A 86 2.66 -19.54 12.79
CA LYS A 86 1.80 -20.75 12.81
C LYS A 86 0.31 -20.41 12.75
N ALA A 87 -0.07 -19.16 13.03
CA ALA A 87 -1.45 -18.71 12.99
C ALA A 87 -2.12 -19.02 11.64
N PRO A 88 -3.36 -19.52 11.64
CA PRO A 88 -4.09 -19.77 10.42
C PRO A 88 -4.36 -18.45 9.69
N LYS A 89 -3.64 -18.22 8.59
CA LYS A 89 -3.88 -17.07 7.71
C LYS A 89 -5.28 -17.20 7.12
N PRO A 90 -6.13 -16.15 7.15
CA PRO A 90 -7.44 -16.22 6.51
C PRO A 90 -7.24 -16.54 5.03
N LYS A 91 -7.77 -17.68 4.57
CA LYS A 91 -7.78 -18.02 3.15
C LYS A 91 -8.55 -16.90 2.44
N ARG A 92 -7.83 -16.02 1.73
CA ARG A 92 -8.45 -15.12 0.76
C ARG A 92 -9.02 -16.06 -0.31
N GLN A 93 -10.32 -16.34 -0.26
CA GLN A 93 -10.99 -17.08 -1.30
C GLN A 93 -10.65 -16.39 -2.62
N GLY A 94 -9.97 -17.12 -3.50
CA GLY A 94 -9.44 -16.61 -4.75
C GLY A 94 -10.54 -15.94 -5.56
N GLY A 95 -10.20 -14.83 -6.21
CA GLY A 95 -11.10 -14.11 -7.10
C GLY A 95 -11.71 -15.04 -8.17
N PRO A 96 -12.89 -14.67 -8.70
CA PRO A 96 -13.69 -15.56 -9.53
C PRO A 96 -12.88 -16.05 -10.73
N ASN A 97 -12.82 -17.37 -10.85
CA ASN A 97 -12.40 -18.10 -12.04
C ASN A 97 -13.21 -17.58 -13.23
N ARG A 98 -12.59 -16.76 -14.10
CA ARG A 98 -13.19 -16.33 -15.36
C ARG A 98 -12.86 -17.37 -16.40
N ASN A 99 -13.83 -18.23 -16.69
CA ASN A 99 -13.86 -19.14 -17.83
C ASN A 99 -14.22 -18.41 -19.12
#